data_AF-X1L0B2-F1
#
_entry.id   AF-X1L0B2-F1
#
_cell.length_a   1.000
_cell.length_b   1.000
_cell.length_c   1.000
_cell.angle_alpha   90.00
_cell.angle_beta   90.00
_cell.angle_gamma   90.00
#
_symmetry.space_group_name_H-M   'P 1'
#
loop_
_entity.id
_entity.type
_entity.pdbx_description
1 polymer ?
#
loop_
_entity_poly.entity_id
_entity_poly.type
_entity_poly.pdbx_seq_one_letter_code
_entity_poly.pdbx_strand_id
1 'polypeptide(L)'
;RLASWFSVSILDAWFIPLLWPSLTILHYIFSDITGTLIYAGLSSVLVLIVFLGGVKARAMNWVPVPVSYRLKPVEFKSSRRGFLGRLGFSVFESALIRKDFKSLIRRRETLTQLVIPVMVTITFLVAQSPMIGGSVPPEGVKYGFLGMILFNSVILGMSLSLIGLGQEGGAFQILKITPLEPRSITRAKILHAFIPSFLLMSLTFLATLSLIGDPVITAGAFLLGITGVFDVILVSMVIGAHYVDFTEVPRHRFVRWEGTLMAFLALFVLFVRANSGL
;
A
#
# COMPACT_ATOMS: atom_id res chain seq x y z
N ARG A 1 -14.56 -29.86 -23.47
CA ARG A 1 -14.83 -29.28 -24.81
C ARG A 1 -14.52 -27.77 -24.90
N LEU A 2 -14.51 -27.00 -23.80
CA LEU A 2 -14.06 -25.59 -23.78
C LEU A 2 -12.51 -25.43 -23.76
N ALA A 3 -11.76 -26.40 -23.21
CA ALA A 3 -10.31 -26.34 -23.15
C ALA A 3 -9.60 -26.46 -24.53
N SER A 4 -10.25 -27.08 -25.53
CA SER A 4 -9.69 -27.21 -26.88
C SER A 4 -9.84 -25.95 -27.74
N TRP A 5 -10.53 -24.91 -27.25
CA TRP A 5 -10.59 -23.60 -27.90
C TRP A 5 -9.40 -22.71 -27.53
N PHE A 6 -8.71 -23.02 -26.43
CA PHE A 6 -7.54 -22.26 -25.95
C PHE A 6 -6.21 -22.95 -26.23
N SER A 7 -6.20 -24.08 -26.95
CA SER A 7 -4.98 -24.70 -27.47
C SER A 7 -4.47 -23.99 -28.74
N VAL A 8 -4.61 -22.66 -28.78
CA VAL A 8 -3.95 -21.83 -29.79
C VAL A 8 -2.49 -21.82 -29.38
N SER A 9 -1.63 -22.46 -30.18
CA SER A 9 -0.19 -22.38 -29.95
C SER A 9 0.20 -20.90 -29.99
N ILE A 10 1.16 -20.45 -29.17
CA ILE A 10 1.62 -19.06 -29.21
C ILE A 10 2.03 -18.63 -30.63
N LEU A 11 2.46 -19.58 -31.46
CA LEU A 11 2.77 -19.41 -32.88
C LEU A 11 1.57 -19.00 -33.75
N ASP A 12 0.35 -19.37 -33.38
CA ASP A 12 -0.88 -19.07 -34.13
C ASP A 12 -1.46 -17.70 -33.78
N ALA A 13 -0.97 -17.07 -32.70
CA ALA A 13 -1.41 -15.76 -32.21
C ALA A 13 -0.59 -14.58 -32.78
N TRP A 14 -0.09 -14.73 -34.02
CA TRP A 14 0.75 -13.75 -34.71
C TRP A 14 0.09 -12.39 -34.93
N PHE A 15 -1.24 -12.31 -34.89
CA PHE A 15 -2.00 -11.09 -35.10
C PHE A 15 -2.13 -10.20 -33.85
N ILE A 16 -1.68 -10.67 -32.67
CA ILE A 16 -1.76 -9.91 -31.41
C ILE A 16 -0.45 -9.12 -31.20
N PRO A 17 -0.46 -7.78 -31.32
CA PRO A 17 0.78 -7.00 -31.29
C PRO A 17 1.56 -7.08 -29.97
N LEU A 18 0.86 -7.37 -28.86
CA LEU A 18 1.45 -7.59 -27.55
C LEU A 18 2.36 -8.84 -27.51
N LEU A 19 2.14 -9.81 -28.40
CA LEU A 19 2.89 -11.07 -28.46
C LEU A 19 4.10 -11.03 -29.40
N TRP A 20 4.25 -9.97 -30.22
CA TRP A 20 5.37 -9.85 -31.17
C TRP A 20 6.77 -9.88 -30.52
N PRO A 21 7.02 -9.28 -29.34
CA PRO A 21 8.30 -9.44 -28.65
C PRO A 21 8.58 -10.91 -28.27
N SER A 22 7.56 -11.62 -27.80
CA SER A 22 7.68 -13.03 -27.42
C SER A 22 7.90 -13.94 -28.64
N LEU A 23 7.23 -13.64 -29.76
CA LEU A 23 7.43 -14.34 -31.04
C LEU A 23 8.84 -14.12 -31.60
N THR A 24 9.40 -12.91 -31.44
CA THR A 24 10.79 -12.61 -31.82
C THR A 24 11.77 -13.55 -31.13
N ILE A 25 11.60 -13.77 -29.83
CA ILE A 25 12.45 -14.66 -29.02
C ILE A 25 12.26 -16.12 -29.45
N LEU A 26 11.02 -16.54 -29.72
CA LEU A 26 10.73 -17.91 -30.18
C LEU A 26 11.36 -18.21 -31.54
N HIS A 27 11.21 -17.32 -32.53
CA HIS A 27 11.83 -17.49 -33.85
C HIS A 27 13.36 -17.46 -33.77
N TYR A 28 13.93 -16.70 -32.83
CA TYR A 28 15.38 -16.72 -32.56
C TYR A 28 15.84 -18.09 -32.02
N ILE A 29 15.10 -18.68 -31.07
CA ILE A 29 15.39 -20.01 -30.50
C ILE A 29 15.28 -21.11 -31.57
N PHE A 30 14.28 -21.02 -32.46
CA PHE A 30 14.11 -21.95 -33.57
C PHE A 30 15.03 -21.69 -34.77
N SER A 31 16.00 -20.77 -34.64
CA SER A 31 16.97 -20.41 -35.68
C SER A 31 16.35 -19.85 -36.98
N ASP A 32 15.15 -19.29 -36.91
CA ASP A 32 14.49 -18.59 -38.00
C ASP A 32 14.81 -17.08 -37.95
N ILE A 33 15.85 -16.70 -38.70
CA ILE A 33 16.36 -15.33 -38.78
C ILE A 33 15.31 -14.39 -39.39
N THR A 34 14.54 -14.88 -40.35
CA THR A 34 13.51 -14.11 -41.07
C THR A 34 12.38 -13.71 -40.13
N GLY A 35 11.81 -14.67 -39.40
CA GLY A 35 10.77 -14.41 -38.41
C GLY A 35 11.26 -13.45 -37.31
N THR A 36 12.50 -13.63 -36.86
CA THR A 36 13.12 -12.77 -35.83
C THR A 36 13.17 -11.30 -36.27
N LEU A 37 13.63 -11.02 -37.49
CA LEU A 37 13.72 -9.64 -38.00
C LEU A 37 12.34 -9.00 -38.19
N ILE A 38 11.37 -9.76 -38.70
CA ILE A 38 10.01 -9.26 -38.95
C ILE A 38 9.32 -8.86 -37.64
N TYR A 39 9.30 -9.75 -36.64
CA TYR A 39 8.60 -9.46 -35.37
C TYR A 39 9.34 -8.42 -34.51
N ALA A 40 10.68 -8.36 -34.59
CA ALA A 40 11.46 -7.29 -33.95
C ALA A 40 11.13 -5.92 -34.57
N GLY A 41 11.05 -5.86 -35.91
CA GLY A 41 10.67 -4.66 -36.64
C GLY A 41 9.25 -4.20 -36.30
N LEU A 42 8.28 -5.12 -36.35
CA LEU A 42 6.88 -4.84 -36.01
C LEU A 42 6.72 -4.34 -34.56
N SER A 43 7.42 -4.95 -33.61
CA SER A 43 7.42 -4.51 -32.21
C SER A 43 7.98 -3.09 -32.05
N SER A 44 9.10 -2.80 -32.73
CA SER A 44 9.73 -1.47 -32.69
C SER A 44 8.84 -0.38 -33.28
N VAL A 45 8.17 -0.68 -34.40
CA VAL A 45 7.22 0.24 -35.05
C VAL A 45 6.01 0.50 -34.14
N LEU A 46 5.46 -0.53 -33.50
CA LEU A 46 4.35 -0.38 -32.57
C LEU A 46 4.71 0.55 -31.40
N VAL A 47 5.88 0.36 -30.80
CA VAL A 47 6.39 1.22 -29.72
C VAL A 47 6.48 2.68 -30.19
N LEU A 48 7.01 2.90 -31.39
CA LEU A 48 7.12 4.25 -31.95
C LEU A 48 5.74 4.91 -32.17
N ILE A 49 4.76 4.16 -32.69
CA ILE A 49 3.39 4.66 -32.91
C ILE A 49 2.73 5.02 -31.56
N VAL A 50 2.83 4.15 -30.56
CA VAL A 50 2.25 4.40 -29.23
C VAL A 50 2.93 5.60 -28.56
N PHE A 51 4.25 5.71 -28.70
CA PHE A 51 5.01 6.84 -28.16
C PHE A 51 4.60 8.16 -28.80
N LEU A 52 4.57 8.25 -30.13
CA LEU A 52 4.14 9.45 -30.85
C LEU A 52 2.68 9.79 -30.57
N GLY A 53 1.80 8.78 -30.47
CA GLY A 53 0.40 8.94 -30.06
C GLY A 53 0.29 9.52 -28.65
N GLY A 54 1.10 9.03 -27.71
CA GLY A 54 1.17 9.56 -26.34
C GLY A 54 1.66 11.01 -26.28
N VAL A 55 2.67 11.36 -27.08
CA VAL A 55 3.18 12.75 -27.19
C VAL A 55 2.10 13.67 -27.79
N LYS A 56 1.41 13.25 -28.84
CA LYS A 56 0.35 14.04 -29.47
C LYS A 56 -0.87 14.20 -28.57
N ALA A 57 -1.30 13.13 -27.89
CA ALA A 57 -2.39 13.18 -26.91
C ALA A 57 -2.04 14.09 -25.73
N ARG A 58 -0.78 14.07 -25.28
CA ARG A 58 -0.26 14.98 -24.27
C ARG A 58 -0.28 16.44 -24.75
N ALA A 59 0.09 16.71 -25.99
CA ALA A 59 0.04 18.06 -26.55
C ALA A 59 -1.40 18.59 -26.68
N MET A 60 -2.36 17.73 -27.04
CA MET A 60 -3.76 18.14 -27.25
C MET A 60 -4.56 18.31 -25.95
N ASN A 61 -4.37 17.43 -24.96
CA ASN A 61 -5.27 17.37 -23.80
C ASN A 61 -4.75 18.13 -22.57
N TRP A 62 -3.51 18.62 -22.60
CA TRP A 62 -2.82 19.16 -21.43
C TRP A 62 -2.67 20.69 -21.49
N VAL A 63 -3.75 21.39 -21.85
CA VAL A 63 -3.86 22.83 -21.59
C VAL A 63 -4.06 23.01 -20.07
N PRO A 64 -3.24 23.81 -19.38
CA PRO A 64 -3.47 24.12 -17.98
C PRO A 64 -4.82 24.83 -17.85
N VAL A 65 -5.79 24.14 -17.25
CA VAL A 65 -7.09 24.74 -16.92
C VAL A 65 -6.81 25.91 -15.98
N PRO A 66 -7.27 27.14 -16.27
CA PRO A 66 -7.12 28.25 -15.35
C PRO A 66 -7.77 27.87 -14.02
N VAL A 67 -6.96 27.86 -12.96
CA VAL A 67 -7.40 27.48 -11.61
C VAL A 67 -8.34 28.56 -11.12
N SER A 68 -9.65 28.34 -11.27
CA SER A 68 -10.67 29.21 -10.69
C SER A 68 -10.81 28.89 -9.20
N TYR A 69 -10.17 29.72 -8.36
CA TYR A 69 -10.35 29.65 -6.91
C TYR A 69 -11.74 30.18 -6.55
N ARG A 70 -12.71 29.28 -6.32
CA ARG A 70 -13.98 29.65 -5.71
C ARG A 70 -13.84 29.57 -4.19
N LEU A 71 -13.62 30.72 -3.55
CA LEU A 71 -13.69 30.87 -2.11
C LEU A 71 -15.16 30.77 -1.68
N LYS A 72 -15.59 29.58 -1.25
CA LYS A 72 -16.87 29.43 -0.56
C LYS A 72 -16.69 29.88 0.90
N PRO A 73 -17.59 30.72 1.44
CA PRO A 73 -17.63 31.00 2.87
C PRO A 73 -17.74 29.70 3.65
N VAL A 74 -16.84 29.49 4.61
CA VAL A 74 -16.87 28.32 5.48
C VAL A 74 -17.96 28.55 6.53
N GLU A 75 -19.14 27.97 6.32
CA GLU A 75 -20.10 27.80 7.40
C GLU A 75 -19.55 26.78 8.41
N PHE A 76 -19.16 27.25 9.59
CA PHE A 76 -18.80 26.39 10.72
C PHE A 76 -20.07 25.68 11.23
N LYS A 77 -20.45 24.58 10.58
CA LYS A 77 -21.43 23.66 11.17
C LYS A 77 -20.78 23.00 12.38
N SER A 78 -21.29 23.29 13.57
CA SER A 78 -20.95 22.52 14.77
C SER A 78 -21.37 21.06 14.51
N SER A 79 -20.38 20.20 14.33
CA SER A 79 -20.63 18.77 14.11
C SER A 79 -21.23 18.21 15.39
N ARG A 80 -22.48 17.71 15.33
CA ARG A 80 -23.05 16.87 16.40
C ARG A 80 -22.01 15.82 16.84
N ARG A 81 -21.92 15.55 18.15
CA ARG A 81 -21.01 14.52 18.70
C ARG A 81 -21.26 13.19 17.97
N GLY A 82 -20.36 12.82 17.06
CA GLY A 82 -20.40 11.55 16.34
C GLY A 82 -19.83 10.40 17.15
N PHE A 83 -19.72 9.21 16.55
CA PHE A 83 -19.13 8.01 17.17
C PHE A 83 -17.75 8.26 17.79
N LEU A 84 -16.86 8.96 17.08
CA LEU A 84 -15.53 9.39 17.58
C LEU A 84 -15.63 10.29 18.82
N GLY A 85 -16.65 11.15 18.90
CA GLY A 85 -16.89 11.98 20.09
C GLY A 85 -17.38 11.19 21.30
N ARG A 86 -17.97 9.99 21.09
CA ARG A 86 -18.31 9.06 22.19
C ARG A 86 -17.09 8.30 22.71
N LEU A 87 -16.06 8.13 21.89
CA LEU A 87 -14.78 7.52 22.26
C LEU A 87 -13.83 8.50 23.00
N GLY A 88 -14.29 9.71 23.34
CA GLY A 88 -13.50 10.71 24.06
C GLY A 88 -12.65 11.63 23.19
N PHE A 89 -12.73 11.52 21.85
CA PHE A 89 -12.02 12.44 20.97
C PHE A 89 -12.73 13.80 20.88
N SER A 90 -11.93 14.86 20.84
CA SER A 90 -12.41 16.21 20.59
C SER A 90 -13.04 16.33 19.18
N VAL A 91 -13.87 17.36 18.99
CA VAL A 91 -14.49 17.64 17.67
C VAL A 91 -13.40 17.81 16.60
N PHE A 92 -12.30 18.46 16.95
CA PHE A 92 -11.16 18.65 16.07
C PHE A 92 -10.46 17.33 15.73
N GLU A 93 -10.08 16.52 16.73
CA GLU A 93 -9.46 15.21 16.50
C GLU A 93 -10.33 14.35 15.60
N SER A 94 -11.64 14.33 15.84
CA SER A 94 -12.58 13.56 15.01
C SER A 94 -12.65 14.06 13.55
N ALA A 95 -12.52 15.37 13.33
CA ALA A 95 -12.51 15.97 11.99
C ALA A 95 -11.20 15.66 11.26
N LEU A 96 -10.07 15.74 11.98
CA LEU A 96 -8.74 15.40 11.46
C LEU A 96 -8.66 13.92 11.10
N ILE A 97 -9.13 13.04 11.98
CA ILE A 97 -9.22 11.59 11.75
C ILE A 97 -10.08 11.31 10.50
N ARG A 98 -11.29 11.89 10.41
CA ARG A 98 -12.17 11.70 9.24
C ARG A 98 -11.55 12.21 7.95
N LYS A 99 -10.84 13.34 7.99
CA LYS A 99 -10.10 13.87 6.84
C LYS A 99 -9.06 12.85 6.37
N ASP A 100 -8.27 12.31 7.30
CA ASP A 100 -7.19 11.39 6.97
C ASP A 100 -7.72 10.03 6.47
N PHE A 101 -8.77 9.48 7.07
CA PHE A 101 -9.44 8.28 6.53
C PHE A 101 -10.01 8.49 5.13
N LYS A 102 -10.63 9.65 4.87
CA LYS A 102 -11.14 9.97 3.54
C LYS A 102 -9.99 10.16 2.53
N SER A 103 -8.83 10.64 2.99
CA SER A 103 -7.62 10.76 2.20
C SER A 103 -7.09 9.40 1.74
N LEU A 104 -7.07 8.38 2.62
CA LEU A 104 -6.64 7.01 2.30
C LEU A 104 -7.30 6.46 1.03
N ILE A 105 -8.60 6.72 0.87
CA ILE A 105 -9.39 6.18 -0.25
C ILE A 105 -9.34 7.11 -1.48
N ARG A 106 -9.19 8.42 -1.26
CA ARG A 106 -9.27 9.42 -2.34
C ARG A 106 -7.94 9.60 -3.08
N ARG A 107 -6.80 9.46 -2.41
CA ARG A 107 -5.47 9.68 -3.00
C ARG A 107 -4.91 8.36 -3.53
N ARG A 108 -4.59 8.28 -4.82
CA ARG A 108 -4.06 7.06 -5.44
C ARG A 108 -2.79 6.55 -4.76
N GLU A 109 -1.87 7.45 -4.39
CA GLU A 109 -0.59 7.08 -3.77
C GLU A 109 -0.79 6.42 -2.40
N THR A 110 -1.68 6.99 -1.58
CA THR A 110 -2.02 6.44 -0.26
C THR A 110 -2.86 5.17 -0.36
N LEU A 111 -3.76 5.10 -1.36
CA LEU A 111 -4.53 3.90 -1.64
C LEU A 111 -3.61 2.74 -2.05
N THR A 112 -2.58 2.99 -2.86
CA THR A 112 -1.60 1.96 -3.22
C THR A 112 -0.86 1.42 -2.00
N GLN A 113 -0.50 2.27 -1.03
CA GLN A 113 0.13 1.85 0.22
C GLN A 113 -0.77 0.98 1.10
N LEU A 114 -2.10 1.17 1.02
CA LEU A 114 -3.07 0.31 1.69
C LEU A 114 -3.32 -1.00 0.92
N VAL A 115 -3.46 -0.91 -0.40
CA VAL A 115 -3.85 -2.04 -1.27
C VAL A 115 -2.75 -3.08 -1.38
N ILE A 116 -1.47 -2.68 -1.45
CA ILE A 116 -0.37 -3.65 -1.62
C ILE A 116 -0.32 -4.66 -0.46
N PRO A 117 -0.22 -4.25 0.82
CA PRO A 117 -0.24 -5.20 1.94
C PRO A 117 -1.52 -6.04 1.96
N VAL A 118 -2.68 -5.41 1.76
CA VAL A 118 -3.96 -6.13 1.77
C VAL A 118 -4.01 -7.23 0.69
N MET A 119 -3.58 -6.92 -0.53
CA MET A 119 -3.57 -7.89 -1.63
C MET A 119 -2.59 -9.02 -1.36
N VAL A 120 -1.39 -8.71 -0.87
CA VAL A 120 -0.40 -9.73 -0.48
C VAL A 120 -1.00 -10.69 0.55
N THR A 121 -1.63 -10.17 1.61
CA THR A 121 -2.32 -10.99 2.60
C THR A 121 -3.40 -11.86 1.95
N ILE A 122 -4.28 -11.30 1.13
CA ILE A 122 -5.36 -12.05 0.49
C ILE A 122 -4.81 -13.16 -0.42
N THR A 123 -3.81 -12.86 -1.25
CA THR A 123 -3.18 -13.86 -2.13
C THR A 123 -2.60 -15.01 -1.33
N PHE A 124 -1.91 -14.72 -0.23
CA PHE A 124 -1.39 -15.76 0.67
C PHE A 124 -2.50 -16.59 1.31
N LEU A 125 -3.58 -15.96 1.76
CA LEU A 125 -4.72 -16.67 2.36
C LEU A 125 -5.43 -17.58 1.35
N VAL A 126 -5.61 -17.12 0.11
CA VAL A 126 -6.22 -17.91 -0.96
C VAL A 126 -5.33 -19.10 -1.33
N ALA A 127 -4.02 -18.89 -1.46
CA ALA A 127 -3.07 -19.94 -1.84
C ALA A 127 -3.03 -21.12 -0.85
N GLN A 128 -3.30 -20.85 0.44
CA GLN A 128 -3.27 -21.86 1.50
C GLN A 128 -4.66 -22.37 1.89
N SER A 129 -5.72 -21.92 1.22
CA SER A 129 -7.10 -22.29 1.55
C SER A 129 -7.44 -23.70 1.05
N PRO A 130 -7.75 -24.67 1.94
CA PRO A 130 -8.14 -26.02 1.52
C PRO A 130 -9.40 -26.04 0.67
N MET A 131 -10.32 -25.09 0.91
CA MET A 131 -11.59 -24.99 0.21
C MET A 131 -11.46 -24.68 -1.28
N ILE A 132 -10.33 -24.10 -1.69
CA ILE A 132 -10.06 -23.70 -3.08
C ILE A 132 -8.97 -24.60 -3.70
N GLY A 133 -8.65 -25.73 -3.05
CA GLY A 133 -7.61 -26.65 -3.50
C GLY A 133 -6.18 -26.20 -3.17
N GLY A 134 -6.02 -25.23 -2.25
CA GLY A 134 -4.72 -24.81 -1.74
C GLY A 134 -4.08 -25.88 -0.85
N SER A 135 -2.75 -25.97 -0.87
CA SER A 135 -1.98 -26.86 0.00
C SER A 135 -1.83 -26.22 1.39
N VAL A 136 -2.19 -26.94 2.45
CA VAL A 136 -1.90 -26.49 3.83
C VAL A 136 -0.39 -26.70 4.11
N PRO A 137 0.31 -25.73 4.73
CA PRO A 137 1.72 -25.90 5.06
C PRO A 137 1.94 -27.09 6.00
N PRO A 138 3.04 -27.86 5.83
CA PRO A 138 3.49 -28.83 6.83
C PRO A 138 3.67 -28.18 8.20
N GLU A 139 3.46 -28.92 9.29
CA GLU A 139 3.43 -28.36 10.65
C GLU A 139 4.67 -27.56 11.04
N GLY A 140 5.86 -27.99 10.59
CA GLY A 140 7.12 -27.27 10.83
C GLY A 140 7.24 -25.89 10.17
N VAL A 141 6.38 -25.56 9.19
CA VAL A 141 6.42 -24.30 8.43
C VAL A 141 5.22 -23.39 8.74
N LYS A 142 4.15 -23.93 9.37
CA LYS A 142 2.92 -23.18 9.71
C LYS A 142 3.20 -21.90 10.52
N TYR A 143 4.14 -21.96 11.46
CA TYR A 143 4.48 -20.80 12.31
C TYR A 143 5.33 -19.74 11.59
N GLY A 144 6.22 -20.15 10.68
CA GLY A 144 6.96 -19.20 9.83
C GLY A 144 6.03 -18.43 8.88
N PHE A 145 5.01 -19.11 8.37
CA PHE A 145 3.97 -18.49 7.55
C PHE A 145 3.14 -17.45 8.32
N LEU A 146 2.78 -17.77 9.57
CA LEU A 146 2.13 -16.83 10.49
C LEU A 146 2.99 -15.57 10.71
N GLY A 147 4.29 -15.74 10.92
CA GLY A 147 5.23 -14.61 11.03
C GLY A 147 5.21 -13.69 9.82
N MET A 148 5.23 -14.24 8.60
CA MET A 148 5.22 -13.44 7.36
C MET A 148 3.91 -12.65 7.15
N ILE A 149 2.78 -13.27 7.48
CA ILE A 149 1.48 -12.61 7.35
C ILE A 149 1.31 -11.49 8.39
N LEU A 150 1.68 -11.73 9.65
CA LEU A 150 1.63 -10.71 10.71
C LEU A 150 2.58 -9.55 10.42
N PHE A 151 3.76 -9.85 9.86
CA PHE A 151 4.75 -8.85 9.45
C PHE A 151 4.20 -7.85 8.42
N ASN A 152 3.31 -8.30 7.54
CA ASN A 152 2.69 -7.42 6.53
C ASN A 152 1.80 -6.34 7.16
N SER A 153 1.10 -6.67 8.25
CA SER A 153 0.32 -5.69 9.05
C SER A 153 1.22 -4.67 9.74
N VAL A 154 2.41 -5.08 10.18
CA VAL A 154 3.43 -4.19 10.78
C VAL A 154 3.99 -3.23 9.73
N ILE A 155 4.32 -3.71 8.53
CA ILE A 155 4.79 -2.87 7.42
C ILE A 155 3.74 -1.83 7.04
N LEU A 156 2.45 -2.22 6.98
CA LEU A 156 1.38 -1.27 6.70
C LEU A 156 1.35 -0.14 7.74
N GLY A 157 1.39 -0.47 9.03
CA GLY A 157 1.38 0.51 10.12
C GLY A 157 2.59 1.43 10.08
N MET A 158 3.78 0.87 9.89
CA MET A 158 5.02 1.61 9.67
C MET A 158 4.88 2.61 8.52
N SER A 159 4.43 2.15 7.35
CA SER A 159 4.36 2.97 6.14
C SER A 159 3.39 4.14 6.28
N LEU A 160 2.18 3.90 6.80
CA LEU A 160 1.15 4.92 7.01
C LEU A 160 1.54 5.94 8.09
N SER A 161 2.25 5.48 9.13
CA SER A 161 2.74 6.34 10.20
C SER A 161 3.87 7.25 9.70
N LEU A 162 4.84 6.68 8.98
CA LEU A 162 6.01 7.39 8.48
C LEU A 162 5.63 8.57 7.56
N ILE A 163 4.69 8.34 6.64
CA ILE A 163 4.22 9.35 5.69
C ILE A 163 3.12 10.27 6.24
N GLY A 164 2.53 9.94 7.40
CA GLY A 164 1.27 10.54 7.86
C GLY A 164 1.32 12.06 8.03
N LEU A 165 2.48 12.59 8.38
CA LEU A 165 2.75 14.03 8.45
C LEU A 165 3.13 14.63 7.10
N GLY A 166 3.95 13.92 6.31
CA GLY A 166 4.34 14.35 4.97
C GLY A 166 3.15 14.52 4.03
N GLN A 167 2.08 13.74 4.20
CA GLN A 167 0.86 13.86 3.40
C GLN A 167 0.11 15.19 3.55
N GLU A 168 0.43 15.99 4.58
CA GLU A 168 -0.17 17.33 4.72
C GLU A 168 0.42 18.35 3.73
N GLY A 169 1.65 18.12 3.21
CA GLY A 169 2.29 19.02 2.24
C GLY A 169 2.31 20.48 2.71
N GLY A 170 2.01 21.41 1.80
CA GLY A 170 1.89 22.84 2.12
C GLY A 170 0.82 23.19 3.17
N ALA A 171 -0.21 22.35 3.35
CA ALA A 171 -1.26 22.57 4.34
C ALA A 171 -0.78 22.35 5.80
N PHE A 172 0.42 21.79 6.01
CA PHE A 172 1.00 21.64 7.34
C PHE A 172 1.22 22.99 8.04
N GLN A 173 1.47 24.07 7.29
CA GLN A 173 1.59 25.41 7.85
C GLN A 173 0.28 25.86 8.52
N ILE A 174 -0.87 25.51 7.92
CA ILE A 174 -2.20 25.80 8.47
C ILE A 174 -2.39 25.08 9.81
N LEU A 175 -1.93 23.84 9.92
CA LEU A 175 -1.99 23.09 11.18
C LEU A 175 -1.12 23.72 12.28
N LYS A 176 0.00 24.37 11.94
CA LYS A 176 0.86 25.06 12.92
C LYS A 176 0.27 26.35 13.45
N ILE A 177 -0.44 27.11 12.61
CA ILE A 177 -1.03 28.40 13.01
C ILE A 177 -2.38 28.23 13.71
N THR A 178 -3.03 27.08 13.56
CA THR A 178 -4.31 26.81 14.22
C THR A 178 -4.05 26.59 15.72
N PRO A 179 -4.84 27.18 16.63
CA PRO A 179 -4.66 27.03 18.08
C PRO A 179 -5.06 25.62 18.54
N LEU A 180 -4.21 24.65 18.26
CA LEU A 180 -4.42 23.23 18.52
C LEU A 180 -3.32 22.71 19.42
N GLU A 181 -3.69 21.82 20.34
CA GLU A 181 -2.72 21.12 21.15
C GLU A 181 -1.95 20.13 20.27
N PRO A 182 -0.60 20.13 20.27
CA PRO A 182 0.21 19.21 19.45
C PRO A 182 -0.14 17.74 19.67
N ARG A 183 -0.55 17.40 20.89
CA ARG A 183 -0.96 16.06 21.30
C ARG A 183 -2.20 15.55 20.56
N SER A 184 -3.09 16.45 20.17
CA SER A 184 -4.31 16.12 19.41
C SER A 184 -3.97 15.69 17.97
N ILE A 185 -2.98 16.33 17.35
CA ILE A 185 -2.48 16.00 16.02
C ILE A 185 -1.79 14.64 16.05
N THR A 186 -0.91 14.40 17.02
CA THR A 186 -0.21 13.11 17.14
C THR A 186 -1.17 11.96 17.38
N ARG A 187 -2.19 12.14 18.24
CA ARG A 187 -3.22 11.11 18.50
C ARG A 187 -4.01 10.77 17.24
N ALA A 188 -4.45 11.78 16.49
CA ALA A 188 -5.17 11.57 15.24
C ALA A 188 -4.34 10.79 14.21
N LYS A 189 -3.04 11.11 14.09
CA LYS A 189 -2.13 10.47 13.14
C LYS A 189 -1.76 9.03 13.51
N ILE A 190 -1.54 8.76 14.80
CA ILE A 190 -1.34 7.40 15.29
C ILE A 190 -2.58 6.56 15.00
N LEU A 191 -3.78 7.09 15.26
CA LEU A 191 -5.03 6.37 15.02
C LEU A 191 -5.27 6.08 13.53
N HIS A 192 -4.90 7.00 12.66
CA HIS A 192 -4.95 6.83 11.21
C HIS A 192 -4.11 5.63 10.72
N ALA A 193 -2.91 5.42 11.28
CA ALA A 193 -2.08 4.28 10.93
C ALA A 193 -2.51 2.99 11.66
N PHE A 194 -2.99 3.11 12.91
CA PHE A 194 -3.33 1.97 13.76
C PHE A 194 -4.57 1.22 13.27
N ILE A 195 -5.67 1.91 12.93
CA ILE A 195 -6.92 1.23 12.58
C ILE A 195 -6.78 0.33 11.33
N PRO A 196 -6.23 0.78 10.19
CA PRO A 196 -6.07 -0.09 9.02
C PRO A 196 -5.17 -1.29 9.31
N SER A 197 -4.09 -1.07 10.08
CA SER A 197 -3.14 -2.11 10.46
C SER A 197 -3.75 -3.13 11.41
N PHE A 198 -4.56 -2.67 12.36
CA PHE A 198 -5.31 -3.51 13.29
C PHE A 198 -6.38 -4.34 12.58
N LEU A 199 -7.07 -3.76 11.60
CA LEU A 199 -8.05 -4.48 10.78
C LEU A 199 -7.38 -5.58 9.94
N LEU A 200 -6.25 -5.26 9.30
CA LEU A 200 -5.46 -6.26 8.57
C LEU A 200 -4.96 -7.35 9.52
N MET A 201 -4.46 -6.97 10.71
CA MET A 201 -4.03 -7.91 11.74
C MET A 201 -5.17 -8.84 12.20
N SER A 202 -6.37 -8.28 12.38
CA SER A 202 -7.57 -9.04 12.78
C SER A 202 -7.99 -10.03 11.70
N LEU A 203 -7.93 -9.64 10.43
CA LEU A 203 -8.17 -10.54 9.30
C LEU A 203 -7.16 -11.69 9.30
N THR A 204 -5.88 -11.38 9.52
CA THR A 204 -4.83 -12.39 9.55
C THR A 204 -4.99 -13.35 10.73
N PHE A 205 -5.41 -12.85 11.89
CA PHE A 205 -5.71 -13.67 13.07
C PHE A 205 -6.81 -14.69 12.81
N LEU A 206 -7.93 -14.26 12.22
CA LEU A 206 -9.04 -15.15 11.88
C LEU A 206 -8.61 -16.26 10.91
N ALA A 207 -7.77 -15.92 9.94
CA ALA A 207 -7.24 -16.89 9.01
C ALA A 207 -6.20 -17.84 9.63
N THR A 208 -5.39 -17.36 10.58
CA THR A 208 -4.46 -18.24 11.30
C THR A 208 -5.19 -19.19 12.24
N LEU A 209 -6.28 -18.75 12.87
CA LEU A 209 -7.10 -19.59 13.73
C LEU A 209 -7.70 -20.77 12.96
N SER A 210 -8.13 -20.55 11.71
CA SER A 210 -8.67 -21.62 10.86
C SER A 210 -7.62 -22.58 10.31
N LEU A 211 -6.35 -22.16 10.22
CA LEU A 211 -5.25 -22.97 9.66
C LEU A 211 -4.46 -23.78 10.71
N ILE A 212 -4.24 -23.22 11.90
CA ILE A 212 -3.42 -23.84 12.95
C ILE A 212 -4.29 -24.65 13.91
N GLY A 213 -5.49 -24.17 14.23
CA GLY A 213 -6.43 -24.85 15.12
C GLY A 213 -6.08 -24.77 16.62
N ASP A 214 -4.89 -24.31 17.00
CA ASP A 214 -4.54 -24.05 18.40
C ASP A 214 -4.92 -22.61 18.81
N PRO A 215 -5.95 -22.42 19.66
CA PRO A 215 -6.42 -21.10 20.05
C PRO A 215 -5.43 -20.35 20.96
N VAL A 216 -4.60 -21.05 21.74
CA VAL A 216 -3.72 -20.44 22.74
C VAL A 216 -2.52 -19.79 22.06
N ILE A 217 -1.83 -20.53 21.18
CA ILE A 217 -0.67 -20.01 20.44
C ILE A 217 -1.11 -18.86 19.52
N THR A 218 -2.25 -19.02 18.84
CA THR A 218 -2.78 -18.01 17.93
C THR A 218 -3.18 -16.74 18.68
N ALA A 219 -3.81 -16.85 19.87
CA ALA A 219 -4.13 -15.70 20.70
C ALA A 219 -2.87 -14.98 21.24
N GLY A 220 -1.85 -15.73 21.67
CA GLY A 220 -0.57 -15.18 22.09
C GLY A 220 0.12 -14.40 20.96
N ALA A 221 0.17 -14.99 19.76
CA ALA A 221 0.74 -14.33 18.58
C ALA A 221 -0.03 -13.07 18.17
N PHE A 222 -1.37 -13.06 18.32
CA PHE A 222 -2.18 -11.88 18.04
C PHE A 222 -1.92 -10.73 19.00
N LEU A 223 -1.82 -11.02 20.31
CA LEU A 223 -1.50 -10.01 21.32
C LEU A 223 -0.09 -9.42 21.11
N LEU A 224 0.90 -10.27 20.80
CA LEU A 224 2.24 -9.84 20.42
C LEU A 224 2.24 -9.03 19.12
N GLY A 225 1.40 -9.42 18.15
CA GLY A 225 1.22 -8.68 16.90
C GLY A 225 0.64 -7.28 17.14
N ILE A 226 -0.39 -7.14 17.98
CA ILE A 226 -1.01 -5.83 18.29
C ILE A 226 0.00 -4.90 18.97
N THR A 227 0.71 -5.40 19.97
CA THR A 227 1.73 -4.63 20.70
C THR A 227 2.88 -4.23 19.77
N GLY A 228 3.38 -5.16 18.95
CA GLY A 228 4.41 -4.87 17.95
C GLY A 228 3.97 -3.85 16.90
N VAL A 229 2.74 -3.93 16.39
CA VAL A 229 2.19 -2.90 15.48
C VAL A 229 2.14 -1.54 16.16
N PHE A 230 1.70 -1.48 17.41
CA PHE A 230 1.62 -0.23 18.16
C PHE A 230 3.00 0.41 18.37
N ASP A 231 3.98 -0.38 18.81
CA ASP A 231 5.36 0.08 19.03
C ASP A 231 5.99 0.60 17.72
N VAL A 232 5.84 -0.15 16.63
CA VAL A 232 6.37 0.24 15.32
C VAL A 232 5.70 1.52 14.82
N ILE A 233 4.38 1.69 15.03
CA ILE A 233 3.69 2.92 14.65
C ILE A 233 4.23 4.12 15.44
N LEU A 234 4.46 3.96 16.75
CA LEU A 234 5.01 5.05 17.58
C LEU A 234 6.41 5.45 17.13
N VAL A 235 7.31 4.47 16.93
CA VAL A 235 8.68 4.71 16.49
C VAL A 235 8.72 5.31 15.08
N SER A 236 7.92 4.76 14.17
CA SER A 236 7.83 5.27 12.79
C SER A 236 7.23 6.66 12.74
N MET A 237 6.34 7.02 13.66
CA MET A 237 5.78 8.38 13.75
C MET A 237 6.85 9.39 14.18
N VAL A 238 7.70 9.02 15.16
CA VAL A 238 8.81 9.88 15.62
C VAL A 238 9.81 10.10 14.50
N ILE A 239 10.21 9.04 13.80
CA ILE A 239 11.13 9.12 12.65
C ILE A 239 10.47 9.91 11.52
N GLY A 240 9.20 9.61 11.23
CA GLY A 240 8.40 10.30 10.21
C GLY A 240 8.33 11.79 10.48
N ALA A 241 8.14 12.21 11.73
CA ALA A 241 8.12 13.62 12.14
C ALA A 241 9.47 14.33 11.97
N HIS A 242 10.59 13.62 12.12
CA HIS A 242 11.92 14.20 11.97
C HIS A 242 12.37 14.32 10.51
N TYR A 243 12.04 13.32 9.69
CA TYR A 243 12.47 13.24 8.29
C TYR A 243 11.37 13.62 7.29
N VAL A 244 10.39 14.43 7.70
CA VAL A 244 9.33 14.91 6.80
C VAL A 244 9.92 15.72 5.66
N ASP A 245 9.44 15.47 4.46
CA ASP A 245 9.72 16.29 3.30
C ASP A 245 8.40 16.80 2.70
N PHE A 246 8.32 18.13 2.58
CA PHE A 246 7.15 18.87 2.10
C PHE A 246 7.34 19.35 0.64
N THR A 247 8.38 18.86 -0.05
CA THR A 247 8.62 19.22 -1.45
C THR A 247 7.56 18.60 -2.37
N GLU A 248 6.79 19.45 -3.05
CA GLU A 248 5.69 19.02 -3.93
C GLU A 248 6.13 18.80 -5.40
N VAL A 249 7.34 19.25 -5.78
CA VAL A 249 7.86 19.22 -7.16
C VAL A 249 9.23 18.55 -7.22
N PRO A 250 9.52 17.63 -8.17
CA PRO A 250 8.68 17.16 -9.29
C PRO A 250 7.71 16.02 -8.90
N ARG A 251 7.89 15.40 -7.74
CA ARG A 251 6.96 14.40 -7.17
C ARG A 251 7.04 14.44 -5.65
N HIS A 252 5.89 14.38 -4.99
CA HIS A 252 5.81 14.45 -3.53
C HIS A 252 6.59 13.30 -2.88
N ARG A 253 7.76 13.61 -2.31
CA ARG A 253 8.50 12.70 -1.43
C ARG A 253 8.01 12.97 -0.02
N PHE A 254 6.97 12.28 0.44
CA PHE A 254 6.38 12.50 1.79
C PHE A 254 7.42 12.44 2.93
N VAL A 255 8.48 11.66 2.72
CA VAL A 255 9.55 11.40 3.69
C VAL A 255 10.84 11.30 2.91
N ARG A 256 11.94 11.79 3.50
CA ARG A 256 13.27 11.61 2.91
C ARG A 256 13.71 10.14 2.96
N TRP A 257 14.59 9.74 2.06
CA TRP A 257 15.02 8.33 1.95
C TRP A 257 15.75 7.86 3.21
N GLU A 258 16.47 8.76 3.89
CA GLU A 258 17.16 8.51 5.17
C GLU A 258 16.16 8.12 6.26
N GLY A 259 15.01 8.79 6.32
CA GLY A 259 13.95 8.49 7.29
C GLY A 259 13.34 7.11 7.07
N THR A 260 13.14 6.71 5.82
CA THR A 260 12.67 5.36 5.49
C THR A 260 13.67 4.29 5.92
N LEU A 261 14.97 4.49 5.66
CA LEU A 261 16.02 3.57 6.11
C LEU A 261 16.07 3.46 7.64
N MET A 262 16.02 4.60 8.34
CA MET A 262 16.01 4.61 9.80
C MET A 262 14.80 3.87 10.37
N ALA A 263 13.64 3.99 9.73
CA ALA A 263 12.44 3.27 10.15
C ALA A 263 12.58 1.74 9.92
N PHE A 264 13.20 1.30 8.83
CA PHE A 264 13.50 -0.13 8.60
C PHE A 264 14.54 -0.67 9.58
N LEU A 265 15.57 0.12 9.90
CA LEU A 265 16.54 -0.24 10.93
C LEU A 265 15.88 -0.35 12.31
N ALA A 266 14.99 0.59 12.66
CA ALA A 266 14.26 0.53 13.91
C ALA A 266 13.34 -0.70 13.99
N LEU A 267 12.65 -1.03 12.89
CA LEU A 267 11.87 -2.27 12.78
C LEU A 267 12.75 -3.51 13.00
N PHE A 268 13.94 -3.55 12.38
CA PHE A 268 14.89 -4.65 12.56
C PHE A 268 15.35 -4.78 14.01
N VAL A 269 15.69 -3.67 14.66
CA VAL A 269 16.10 -3.66 16.09
C VAL A 269 14.96 -4.13 17.00
N LEU A 270 13.72 -3.69 16.75
CA LEU A 270 12.55 -4.14 17.51
C LEU A 270 12.30 -5.64 17.32
N PHE A 271 12.49 -6.15 16.10
CA PHE A 271 12.37 -7.58 15.80
C PHE A 271 13.46 -8.42 16.49
N VAL A 272 14.72 -7.97 16.43
CA VAL A 272 15.84 -8.63 17.12
C VAL A 272 15.63 -8.62 18.64
N ARG A 273 15.19 -7.49 19.20
CA ARG A 273 14.89 -7.38 20.63
C ARG A 273 13.80 -8.36 21.06
N ALA A 274 12.74 -8.50 20.26
CA ALA A 274 11.67 -9.45 20.52
C ALA A 274 12.17 -10.91 20.56
N ASN A 275 13.17 -11.25 19.73
CA ASN A 275 13.77 -12.59 19.71
C ASN A 275 14.82 -12.83 20.81
N SER A 276 15.49 -11.78 21.31
CA SER A 276 16.51 -11.89 22.37
C SER A 276 15.93 -11.96 23.80
N GLY A 277 14.61 -11.82 23.94
CA GLY A 277 13.89 -11.93 25.22
C GLY A 277 13.25 -13.30 25.48
N LEU A 278 13.51 -14.27 24.60
CA LEU A 278 13.23 -15.71 24.76
C LEU A 278 14.54 -16.43 25.08
#